data_AF-A0AAW8DD93-F1
#
_entry.id   AF-A0AAW8DD93-F1
#
_cell.length_a   1.000
_cell.length_b   1.000
_cell.length_c   1.000
_cell.angle_alpha   90.00
_cell.angle_beta   90.00
_cell.angle_gamma   90.00
#
_symmetry.space_group_name_H-M   'P 1'
#
loop_
_entity.id
_entity.type
_entity.pdbx_description
1 polymer ?
#
loop_
_entity_poly.entity_id
_entity_poly.type
_entity_poly.pdbx_seq_one_letter_code
_entity_poly.pdbx_strand_id
1 'polypeptide(L)' 'MNQIYHVEEFDEPRVESGARPDLFIGPSRDRRTILEVMAVITPPNDILVFHVMEARRKILDIAERGTTE' A
#
# COMPACT_ATOMS: atom_id res chain seq x y z
N MET A 1 -5.71 12.04 4.94
CA MET A 1 -4.84 11.13 4.16
C MET A 1 -5.27 11.18 2.70
N ASN A 2 -4.33 11.09 1.76
CA ASN A 2 -4.63 11.09 0.32
C ASN A 2 -4.80 9.68 -0.27
N GLN A 3 -4.58 8.61 0.51
CA GLN A 3 -4.86 7.25 0.05
C GLN A 3 -6.35 7.08 -0.24
N ILE A 4 -6.66 6.38 -1.32
CA ILE A 4 -8.04 6.06 -1.72
C ILE A 4 -8.41 4.62 -1.35
N TYR A 5 -7.41 3.77 -1.11
CA TYR A 5 -7.60 2.40 -0.68
C TYR A 5 -6.41 1.95 0.20
N HIS A 6 -6.69 1.14 1.20
CA HIS A 6 -5.71 0.61 2.16
C HIS A 6 -6.09 -0.82 2.52
N VAL A 7 -5.10 -1.71 2.52
CA VAL A 7 -5.21 -3.08 2.99
C VAL A 7 -4.14 -3.32 4.03
N GLU A 8 -4.56 -3.73 5.23
CA GLU A 8 -3.67 -4.17 6.29
C GLU A 8 -3.12 -5.56 5.99
N GLU A 9 -1.86 -5.80 6.35
CA GLU A 9 -1.21 -7.12 6.21
C GLU A 9 -1.34 -7.74 4.80
N PHE A 10 -1.18 -6.92 3.76
CA PHE A 10 -1.47 -7.27 2.36
C PHE A 10 -0.65 -8.43 1.81
N ASP A 11 0.63 -8.54 2.19
CA ASP A 11 1.56 -9.55 1.66
C ASP A 11 2.30 -10.28 2.78
N GLU A 12 3.08 -11.30 2.41
CA GLU A 12 4.00 -11.97 3.33
C GLU A 12 5.16 -11.03 3.74
N PRO A 13 5.71 -11.19 4.96
CA PRO A 13 6.85 -10.41 5.41
C PRO A 13 8.06 -10.63 4.50
N ARG A 14 8.64 -9.54 3.99
CA ARG A 14 9.86 -9.57 3.14
C ARG A 14 11.14 -9.20 3.88
N VAL A 15 11.00 -8.76 5.13
CA VAL A 15 12.09 -8.32 6.02
C VAL A 15 12.10 -9.20 7.25
N GLU A 16 13.30 -9.45 7.81
CA GLU A 16 13.49 -10.36 8.95
C GLU A 16 12.69 -9.99 10.20
N SER A 17 12.21 -8.74 10.30
CA SER A 17 11.34 -8.29 11.40
C SER A 17 10.01 -9.04 11.51
N GLY A 18 9.58 -9.77 10.47
CA GLY A 18 8.36 -10.59 10.48
C GLY A 18 7.05 -9.81 10.38
N ALA A 19 7.08 -8.47 10.36
CA ALA A 19 5.89 -7.66 10.18
C ALA A 19 5.39 -7.73 8.73
N ARG A 20 4.09 -7.99 8.57
CA ARG A 20 3.41 -7.98 7.27
C ARG A 20 3.22 -6.53 6.82
N PRO A 21 3.53 -6.21 5.56
CA PRO A 21 3.38 -4.85 5.07
C PRO A 21 1.92 -4.54 4.77
N ASP A 22 1.56 -3.28 4.96
CA ASP A 22 0.30 -2.72 4.47
C ASP A 22 0.47 -2.28 3.01
N LEU A 23 -0.63 -2.32 2.27
CA LEU A 23 -0.73 -1.75 0.93
C LEU A 23 -1.57 -0.47 0.98
N PHE A 24 -1.00 0.61 0.46
CA PHE A 24 -1.69 1.87 0.22
C PHE A 24 -1.77 2.14 -1.28
N ILE A 25 -2.94 2.57 -1.75
CA ILE A 25 -3.14 3.04 -3.12
C ILE A 25 -3.64 4.47 -3.06
N GLY A 26 -3.02 5.35 -3.84
CA GLY A 26 -3.41 6.77 -3.87
C GLY A 26 -2.72 7.58 -4.96
N PRO A 27 -3.21 8.78 -5.27
CA PRO A 27 -2.59 9.66 -6.25
C PRO A 27 -1.23 10.17 -5.77
N SER A 28 -0.31 10.37 -6.73
CA SER A 28 0.86 11.20 -6.57
C SER A 28 0.49 12.64 -6.19
N ARG A 29 1.46 13.42 -5.71
CA ARG A 29 1.23 14.82 -5.28
C ARG A 29 0.61 15.69 -6.38
N ASP A 30 1.00 15.48 -7.63
CA ASP A 30 0.48 16.21 -8.80
C ASP A 30 -0.78 15.57 -9.40
N ARG A 31 -1.28 14.47 -8.80
CA ARG A 31 -2.47 13.71 -9.21
C ARG A 31 -2.45 13.14 -10.63
N ARG A 32 -1.27 13.02 -11.23
CA ARG A 32 -1.12 12.47 -12.59
C ARG A 32 -1.02 10.95 -12.61
N THR A 33 -0.56 10.35 -11.52
CA THR A 33 -0.28 8.93 -11.43
C THR A 33 -0.91 8.37 -10.16
N ILE A 34 -1.48 7.18 -10.23
CA ILE A 34 -1.86 6.42 -9.03
C ILE A 34 -0.65 5.58 -8.64
N LEU A 35 -0.28 5.63 -7.36
CA LEU A 35 0.83 4.89 -6.78
C LEU A 35 0.28 3.71 -5.97
N GLU A 36 1.00 2.60 -6.06
CA GLU A 36 0.94 1.53 -5.07
C GLU A 36 2.15 1.66 -4.14
N VAL A 37 1.91 1.65 -2.84
CA VAL A 37 2.93 1.79 -1.80
C VAL A 37 2.81 0.64 -0.83
N MET A 38 3.90 -0.08 -0.57
CA MET A 38 3.97 -1.05 0.54
C MET A 38 4.87 -0.52 1.63
N ALA A 39 4.37 -0.58 2.87
CA ALA A 39 5.09 -0.11 4.03
C ALA A 39 4.83 -1.01 5.24
N VAL A 40 5.85 -1.18 6.08
CA VAL A 40 5.69 -1.70 7.43
C VAL A 40 5.54 -0.51 8.37
N ILE A 41 4.45 -0.47 9.13
CA ILE A 41 4.22 0.53 10.18
C ILE A 41 4.52 -0.14 11.52
N THR A 42 5.53 0.36 12.23
CA THR A 42 5.88 -0.09 13.56
C THR A 42 5.57 1.03 14.55
N PRO A 43 4.51 0.89 15.37
CA PRO A 43 4.18 1.88 16.37
C PRO A 43 5.34 2.11 17.36
N PRO A 44 5.51 3.34 17.88
CA PRO A 44 4.62 4.48 17.69
C PRO A 44 4.90 5.32 16.43
N ASN A 45 6.12 5.30 15.89
CA ASN A 45 6.56 6.33 14.93
C ASN A 45 7.37 5.82 13.74
N ASP A 46 7.62 4.51 13.63
CA ASP A 46 8.51 3.97 12.60
C ASP A 46 7.71 3.51 11.38
N ILE A 47 8.15 3.95 10.20
CA ILE A 47 7.57 3.55 8.92
C ILE A 47 8.70 3.18 7.99
N LEU A 48 8.70 1.92 7.52
CA LEU A 48 9.61 1.44 6.49
C LEU A 48 8.85 1.31 5.17
N VAL A 49 9.08 2.24 4.25
CA VAL A 49 8.60 2.15 2.86
C VAL A 49 9.66 1.45 2.02
N PHE A 50 9.30 0.35 1.37
CA PHE A 50 10.24 -0.44 0.57
C PHE A 50 9.75 -0.74 -0.85
N HIS A 51 8.51 -0.40 -1.18
CA HIS A 51 7.96 -0.55 -2.53
C HIS A 51 7.11 0.68 -2.86
N VAL A 52 7.48 1.40 -3.92
CA VAL A 52 6.69 2.50 -4.47
C VAL A 52 6.76 2.41 -5.99
N MET A 53 5.62 2.18 -6.63
CA MET A 53 5.51 2.06 -8.09
C MET A 53 4.24 2.74 -8.57
N GLU A 54 4.15 3.02 -9.87
CA GLU A 54 2.83 3.27 -10.48
C GLU A 54 1.94 2.03 -10.25
N ALA A 55 0.69 2.26 -9.88
CA ALA A 55 -0.24 1.21 -9.50
C ALA A 55 -0.47 0.26 -10.67
N ARG A 56 -0.08 -0.99 -10.47
CA ARG A 56 -0.23 -2.04 -11.47
C ARG A 56 -1.70 -2.44 -11.55
N ARG A 57 -2.15 -2.83 -12.75
CA ARG A 57 -3.55 -3.26 -12.97
C ARG A 57 -4.02 -4.28 -11.93
N LYS A 58 -3.22 -5.31 -11.65
CA LYS A 58 -3.54 -6.32 -10.64
C LYS A 58 -3.84 -5.76 -9.24
N ILE A 59 -3.19 -4.67 -8.85
CA ILE A 59 -3.35 -4.03 -7.54
C ILE A 59 -4.60 -3.15 -7.53
N LEU A 60 -4.88 -2.46 -8.63
CA LEU A 60 -6.13 -1.74 -8.83
C LEU A 60 -7.34 -2.70 -8.81
N ASP A 61 -7.24 -3.86 -9.45
CA ASP A 61 -8.30 -4.86 -9.47
C ASP A 61 -8.62 -5.39 -8.07
N ILE A 62 -7.62 -5.50 -7.18
CA ILE A 62 -7.83 -5.87 -5.77
C ILE A 62 -8.63 -4.79 -5.04
N ALA A 63 -8.28 -3.52 -5.26
CA ALA A 63 -8.98 -2.40 -4.67
C ALA A 63 -10.44 -2.29 -5.12
N GLU A 64 -10.70 -2.48 -6.41
CA GLU A 64 -12.05 -2.48 -6.97
C GLU A 64 -12.90 -3.61 -6.37
N ARG A 65 -12.33 -4.82 -6.23
CA ARG A 65 -13.04 -5.96 -5.62
C ARG A 65 -13.33 -5.76 -4.14
N GLY A 66 -12.37 -5.25 -3.37
CA GLY A 66 -12.54 -4.99 -1.93
C GLY A 66 -13.43 -3.79 -1.60
N THR A 67 -13.87 -3.00 -2.58
CA THR A 67 -14.80 -1.88 -2.40
C THR A 67 -16.27 -2.30 -2.64
N THR A 68 -16.51 -3.52 -3.11
CA THR A 68 -17.86 -4.00 -3.55
C THR A 68 -18.55 -4.91 -2.52
N GLU A 69 -17.94 -5.14 -1.35
CA GLU A 69 -18.56 -5.77 -0.17
C GLU A 69 -18.90 -4.73 0.89
#